data_AF-A0A2A8UZH0-F1
#
_entry.id   AF-A0A2A8UZH0-F1
#
_cell.length_a   1.000
_cell.length_b   1.000
_cell.length_c   1.000
_cell.angle_alpha   90.00
_cell.angle_beta   90.00
_cell.angle_gamma   90.00
#
_symmetry.space_group_name_H-M   'P 1'
#
loop_
_entity.id
_entity.type
_entity.pdbx_description
1 polymer ?
#
loop_
_entity_poly.entity_id
_entity_poly.type
_entity_poly.pdbx_seq_one_letter_code
_entity_poly.pdbx_strand_id
1 'polypeptide(L)'
;MNYVVITEYPNLVFDKDFVKLLNAAHSKRAKLELLDSLYRLNRYGLDSMMAGSRLQEKSEGVGILYIQQDNMKLELMIEAKESFLFVRVHSFKREGLEAIRD
;
A
#
# COMPACT_ATOMS: atom_id res chain seq x y z
N MET A 1 -21.92 14.79 -2.90
CA MET A 1 -21.39 13.41 -3.09
C MET A 1 -20.17 13.51 -4.00
N ASN A 2 -18.96 13.29 -3.47
CA ASN A 2 -17.75 13.22 -4.30
C ASN A 2 -17.59 11.77 -4.74
N TYR A 3 -17.98 11.46 -5.97
CA TYR A 3 -17.68 10.16 -6.57
C TYR A 3 -16.18 10.10 -6.82
N VAL A 4 -15.49 9.21 -6.13
CA VAL A 4 -14.12 8.83 -6.46
C VAL A 4 -14.26 7.90 -7.66
N VAL A 5 -13.91 8.40 -8.85
CA VAL A 5 -13.71 7.53 -10.02
C VAL A 5 -12.52 6.64 -9.67
N ILE A 6 -12.75 5.33 -9.60
CA ILE A 6 -11.66 4.38 -9.45
C ILE A 6 -10.88 4.45 -10.76
N THR A 7 -9.74 5.15 -10.75
CA THR A 7 -8.77 5.06 -11.83
C THR A 7 -8.37 3.59 -11.96
N GLU A 8 -8.51 3.02 -13.16
CA GLU A 8 -8.06 1.65 -13.38
C GLU A 8 -6.54 1.60 -13.22
N TYR A 9 -6.07 0.68 -12.36
CA TYR A 9 -4.65 0.39 -12.17
C TYR A 9 -4.37 -0.96 -12.83
N PRO A 10 -4.07 -0.99 -14.14
CA PRO A 10 -3.98 -2.23 -14.91
C PRO A 10 -2.92 -3.22 -14.38
N ASN A 11 -1.91 -2.73 -13.67
CA ASN A 11 -0.84 -3.56 -13.14
C ASN A 11 -1.05 -3.93 -11.65
N LEU A 12 -2.15 -3.47 -11.03
CA LEU A 12 -2.44 -3.73 -9.62
C LEU A 12 -3.64 -4.65 -9.46
N VAL A 13 -3.49 -5.66 -8.62
CA VAL A 13 -4.57 -6.54 -8.17
C VAL A 13 -4.78 -6.32 -6.68
N PHE A 14 -6.00 -5.98 -6.30
CA PHE A 14 -6.35 -5.69 -4.92
C PHE A 14 -7.08 -6.86 -4.28
N ASP A 15 -6.75 -7.17 -3.01
CA ASP A 15 -7.59 -8.07 -2.22
C ASP A 15 -8.90 -7.40 -1.77
N LYS A 16 -9.86 -8.20 -1.29
CA LYS A 16 -11.15 -7.69 -0.82
C LYS A 16 -11.03 -6.83 0.43
N ASP A 17 -9.97 -7.00 1.22
CA ASP A 17 -9.80 -6.30 2.50
C ASP A 17 -9.23 -4.90 2.29
N PHE A 18 -8.47 -4.69 1.22
CA PHE A 18 -8.02 -3.39 0.72
C PHE A 18 -9.20 -2.50 0.33
N VAL A 19 -10.18 -3.06 -0.39
CA VAL A 19 -11.39 -2.32 -0.79
C VAL A 19 -12.20 -1.88 0.43
N LYS A 20 -12.33 -2.74 1.45
CA LYS A 20 -12.98 -2.38 2.72
C LYS A 20 -12.22 -1.26 3.44
N LEU A 21 -10.88 -1.34 3.46
CA LEU A 21 -10.03 -0.32 4.07
C LEU A 21 -10.16 1.04 3.39
N LEU A 22 -10.18 1.08 2.06
CA LEU A 22 -10.40 2.31 1.29
C LEU A 22 -11.72 3.00 1.64
N ASN A 23 -12.78 2.21 1.85
CA ASN A 23 -14.08 2.71 2.26
C ASN A 23 -14.09 3.23 3.71
N ALA A 24 -13.29 2.62 4.59
CA ALA A 24 -13.13 3.00 6.00
C ALA A 24 -12.16 4.16 6.23
N ALA A 25 -11.28 4.49 5.26
CA ALA A 25 -10.38 5.63 5.37
C ALA A 25 -11.19 6.94 5.32
N HIS A 26 -11.21 7.71 6.41
CA HIS A 26 -12.10 8.87 6.54
C HIS A 26 -11.47 10.21 6.11
N SER A 27 -10.15 10.37 6.20
CA SER A 27 -9.53 11.67 5.88
C SER A 27 -9.28 11.85 4.38
N LYS A 28 -9.56 13.05 3.85
CA LYS A 28 -9.29 13.38 2.43
C LYS A 28 -7.80 13.25 2.11
N ARG A 29 -6.94 13.68 3.02
CA ARG A 29 -5.49 13.57 2.90
C ARG A 29 -5.06 12.11 2.78
N ALA A 30 -5.67 11.24 3.57
CA ALA A 30 -5.36 9.81 3.56
C ALA A 30 -5.59 9.16 2.21
N LYS A 31 -6.77 9.44 1.64
CA LYS A 31 -7.16 8.93 0.33
C LYS A 31 -6.20 9.42 -0.75
N LEU A 32 -5.83 10.70 -0.73
CA LEU A 32 -4.90 11.25 -1.73
C LEU A 32 -3.50 10.63 -1.64
N GLU A 33 -2.95 10.46 -0.44
CA GLU A 33 -1.63 9.83 -0.27
C GLU A 33 -1.62 8.35 -0.68
N LEU A 34 -2.69 7.62 -0.38
CA LEU A 34 -2.85 6.24 -0.82
C LEU A 34 -2.96 6.17 -2.35
N LEU A 35 -3.80 7.01 -2.97
CA LEU A 35 -3.98 7.05 -4.42
C LEU A 35 -2.69 7.42 -5.16
N ASP A 36 -1.87 8.34 -4.62
CA ASP A 36 -0.54 8.66 -5.16
C ASP A 36 0.39 7.44 -5.10
N SER A 37 0.40 6.73 -3.97
CA SER A 37 1.23 5.53 -3.80
C SER A 37 0.81 4.41 -4.76
N LEU A 38 -0.50 4.17 -4.93
CA LEU A 38 -1.01 3.21 -5.90
C LEU A 38 -0.65 3.61 -7.34
N TYR A 39 -0.75 4.90 -7.68
CA TYR A 39 -0.38 5.38 -9.01
C TYR A 39 1.10 5.11 -9.31
N ARG A 40 1.99 5.39 -8.35
CA ARG A 40 3.41 5.12 -8.52
C ARG A 40 3.70 3.63 -8.63
N LEU A 41 3.11 2.78 -7.79
CA LEU A 41 3.25 1.33 -7.87
C LEU A 41 2.77 0.79 -9.22
N ASN A 42 1.61 1.25 -9.69
CA ASN A 42 1.09 0.84 -10.99
C ASN A 42 2.03 1.20 -12.14
N ARG A 43 2.75 2.33 -12.04
CA ARG A 43 3.64 2.80 -13.10
C ARG A 43 5.06 2.24 -13.02
N TYR A 44 5.58 2.06 -11.81
CA TYR A 44 7.00 1.80 -11.57
C TYR A 44 7.28 0.47 -10.88
N GLY A 45 6.27 -0.31 -10.53
CA GLY A 45 6.51 -1.59 -9.87
C GLY A 45 7.01 -1.42 -8.45
N LEU A 46 7.91 -2.31 -8.04
CA LEU A 46 8.57 -2.30 -6.73
C LEU A 46 9.83 -1.44 -6.68
N ASP A 47 10.12 -0.65 -7.71
CA ASP A 47 11.25 0.27 -7.70
C ASP A 47 11.08 1.31 -6.59
N SER A 48 11.77 1.11 -5.46
CA SER A 48 11.65 1.96 -4.27
C SER A 48 12.13 3.39 -4.49
N MET A 49 13.04 3.63 -5.45
CA MET A 49 13.45 4.99 -5.80
C MET A 49 12.31 5.76 -6.47
N MET A 50 11.52 5.08 -7.31
CA MET A 50 10.44 5.69 -8.09
C MET A 50 9.08 5.65 -7.36
N ALA A 51 8.79 4.54 -6.68
CA ALA A 51 7.60 4.34 -5.86
C ALA A 51 7.60 5.24 -4.61
N GLY A 52 8.79 5.67 -4.18
CA GLY A 52 8.99 6.61 -3.08
C GLY A 52 9.39 5.93 -1.78
N SER A 53 9.91 6.74 -0.85
CA SER A 53 10.57 6.31 0.40
C SER A 53 9.69 5.51 1.37
N ARG A 54 8.39 5.41 1.10
CA ARG A 54 7.43 4.64 1.89
C ARG A 54 7.40 3.16 1.52
N LEU A 55 7.91 2.81 0.34
CA LEU A 55 8.06 1.44 -0.10
C LEU A 55 9.41 0.90 0.37
N GLN A 56 9.38 -0.10 1.26
CA GLN A 56 10.56 -0.87 1.60
C GLN A 56 10.50 -2.21 0.88
N GLU A 57 11.52 -2.50 0.09
CA GLU A 57 11.73 -3.84 -0.44
C GLU A 57 12.16 -4.77 0.71
N LYS A 58 11.44 -5.87 0.93
CA LYS A 58 11.76 -6.86 1.98
C LYS A 58 12.51 -8.05 1.41
N SER A 59 12.15 -8.46 0.21
CA SER A 59 12.76 -9.55 -0.54
C SER A 59 12.49 -9.36 -2.02
N GLU A 60 13.17 -10.14 -2.86
CA GLU A 60 12.91 -10.14 -4.30
C GLU A 60 11.41 -10.33 -4.59
N GLY A 61 10.82 -9.37 -5.30
CA GLY A 61 9.40 -9.40 -5.64
C GLY A 61 8.44 -9.11 -4.49
N VAL A 62 8.91 -8.65 -3.32
CA VAL A 62 8.03 -8.28 -2.20
C VAL A 62 8.41 -6.92 -1.61
N GLY A 63 7.47 -5.98 -1.65
CA GLY A 63 7.58 -4.68 -1.01
C GLY A 63 6.55 -4.48 0.08
N ILE A 64 6.89 -3.71 1.12
CA ILE A 64 5.97 -3.21 2.13
C ILE A 64 5.82 -1.71 1.97
N LEU A 65 4.61 -1.26 1.66
CA LEU A 65 4.26 0.14 1.63
C LEU A 65 3.70 0.56 2.99
N TYR A 66 4.42 1.45 3.66
CA TYR A 66 4.02 1.99 4.96
C TYR A 66 3.20 3.27 4.78
N ILE A 67 2.01 3.28 5.36
CA ILE A 67 1.13 4.45 5.40
C ILE A 67 0.85 4.77 6.86
N GLN A 68 1.53 5.79 7.39
CA GLN A 68 1.31 6.30 8.74
C GLN A 68 0.44 7.56 8.68
N GLN A 69 -0.70 7.53 9.38
CA GLN A 69 -1.64 8.65 9.47
C GLN A 69 -2.28 8.73 10.83
N ASP A 70 -2.17 9.87 11.51
CA ASP A 70 -2.76 10.12 12.83
C ASP A 70 -2.55 8.92 13.79
N ASN A 71 -3.61 8.14 14.06
CA ASN A 71 -3.56 6.92 14.88
C ASN A 71 -3.59 5.60 14.07
N MET A 72 -3.69 5.66 12.75
CA MET A 72 -3.71 4.52 11.85
C MET A 72 -2.33 4.31 11.22
N LYS A 73 -1.70 3.19 11.57
CA LYS A 73 -0.51 2.67 10.88
C LYS A 73 -0.97 1.51 10.02
N LEU A 74 -0.81 1.64 8.71
CA LEU A 74 -1.16 0.63 7.74
C LEU A 74 0.10 0.14 7.02
N GLU A 75 0.19 -1.17 6.90
CA GLU A 75 1.20 -1.83 6.09
C GLU A 75 0.48 -2.56 4.96
N LEU A 76 0.89 -2.24 3.74
CA LEU A 76 0.40 -2.91 2.54
C LEU A 76 1.54 -3.78 2.03
N MET A 77 1.30 -5.08 1.98
CA MET A 77 2.22 -6.02 1.36
C MET A 77 1.95 -6.06 -0.13
N ILE A 78 2.98 -5.88 -0.93
CA ILE A 78 2.92 -5.83 -2.38
C ILE A 78 3.79 -6.96 -2.89
N GLU A 79 3.14 -7.97 -3.48
CA GLU A 79 3.84 -9.11 -4.08
C GLU A 79 3.83 -8.94 -5.61
N ALA A 80 5.00 -8.92 -6.24
CA ALA A 80 5.12 -9.04 -7.68
C ALA A 80 4.96 -10.50 -8.08
N LYS A 81 3.93 -10.79 -8.88
CA LYS A 81 3.73 -12.11 -9.50
C LYS A 81 3.48 -11.93 -10.98
N GLU A 82 4.33 -12.57 -11.77
CA GLU A 82 4.28 -12.47 -13.23
C GLU A 82 4.30 -11.01 -13.69
N SER A 83 3.24 -10.54 -14.34
CA SER A 83 3.10 -9.16 -14.84
C SER A 83 2.32 -8.24 -13.90
N PHE A 84 1.91 -8.72 -12.72
CA PHE A 84 1.02 -7.99 -11.81
C PHE A 84 1.62 -7.79 -10.43
N LEU A 85 1.24 -6.69 -9.79
CA LEU A 85 1.50 -6.44 -8.38
C LEU A 85 0.23 -6.71 -7.59
N PHE A 86 0.32 -7.63 -6.65
CA PHE A 86 -0.76 -7.97 -5.74
C PHE A 86 -0.63 -7.12 -4.48
N VAL A 87 -1.54 -6.18 -4.29
CA VAL A 87 -1.61 -5.31 -3.11
C VAL A 87 -2.54 -5.96 -2.08
N ARG A 88 -1.95 -6.35 -0.95
CA ARG A 88 -2.65 -6.98 0.16
C ARG A 88 -2.56 -6.14 1.42
N VAL A 89 -3.66 -6.08 2.16
CA VAL A 89 -3.64 -5.44 3.49
C VAL A 89 -3.05 -6.41 4.49
N HIS A 90 -1.91 -6.06 5.08
CA HIS A 90 -1.41 -6.74 6.28
C HIS A 90 -1.56 -5.78 7.46
N SER A 91 -2.60 -6.00 8.27
CA SER A 91 -2.73 -5.25 9.52
C SER A 91 -1.79 -5.83 10.56
N PHE A 92 -0.61 -5.22 10.73
CA PHE A 92 0.13 -5.37 11.99
C PHE A 92 -0.33 -4.28 12.94
N LYS A 93 -0.97 -4.65 14.05
CA LYS A 93 -0.90 -3.80 15.24
C LYS A 93 0.58 -3.71 15.56
N ARG A 94 1.13 -2.50 15.54
CA ARG A 94 2.52 -2.23 15.91
C ARG A 94 2.70 -2.37 17.42
N GLU A 95 2.38 -3.53 17.97
CA GLU A 95 2.89 -4.06 19.23
C GLU A 95 3.78 -5.23 18.81
N GLY A 96 5.09 -5.02 18.72
CA GLY A 96 6.03 -6.15 18.54
C GLY A 96 7.12 -6.03 17.47
N LEU A 97 7.34 -4.87 16.84
CA LEU A 97 8.53 -4.66 15.98
C LEU A 97 9.78 -4.21 16.75
N GLU A 98 9.72 -4.16 18.09
CA GLU A 98 10.91 -4.01 18.95
C GLU A 98 11.47 -5.36 19.44
N ALA A 99 10.89 -6.50 19.05
CA ALA A 99 11.33 -7.83 19.51
C ALA A 99 12.21 -8.60 18.51
N ILE A 100 12.63 -8.00 17.40
CA ILE A 100 13.59 -8.60 16.45
C ILE A 100 14.81 -7.70 16.31
N ARG A 101 15.36 -7.32 17.47
CA ARG A 101 16.68 -6.73 17.62
C ARG A 101 17.29 -7.29 18.91
N ASP A 102 17.61 -8.57 18.86
CA ASP A 102 18.69 -9.17 19.64
C ASP A 102 19.54 -10.00 18.65
#